data_AF-A0A437A0G5-F1
#
_entry.id   AF-A0A437A0G5-F1
#
_cell.length_a   1.000
_cell.length_b   1.000
_cell.length_c   1.000
_cell.angle_alpha   90.00
_cell.angle_beta   90.00
_cell.angle_gamma   90.00
#
_symmetry.space_group_name_H-M   'P 1'
#
loop_
_entity.id
_entity.type
_entity.pdbx_description
1 polymer ?
#
loop_
_entity_poly.entity_id
_entity_poly.type
_entity_poly.pdbx_seq_one_letter_code
_entity_poly.pdbx_strand_id
1 'polypeptide(L)'
;MGPKSPHIKVVFGAVVLLSLLFFILSSYRVSGIIPIHSSNDIHTVTATVTVTATTKPTTTAIDPDQLDVEQIEADFPLGYKNPNPWFKSPSSPRAYAKDLMNLLADDQLALLPGFRAAAQNWPERLQKIESFYGINRTGSWQDHIDSLDDHGLSPLTKWVQRYIYDHQNPEDCTGKKFYVLKNKWPRHGLGAIVRRVFIEMSAAIQTNRILVLDPEDSPGNTLVEESCGEHVGAKASLECVIEQLSSCASYATKENSVYEIDPSEIKDGKVRDTVPFVELAYSSYFDGTGVSPGGSVLRYWWRAQLYGYILRPNRAALQRMTELRLDKTLHRGVETNRGNVEKPDQREVPFPLPPSTISIHIRHGDKAGEGRLISTRDYIVAAERFILRNPLSYMKRAFMSTEDPDAIAEAKRTPFINPVRSFANIDWTWYYSNIPRVDGGPQANLALAHNKTDSLLTHMMQLWMAVECDTFVGNRNSNWNKMIDAIRCTLMDKCRAPYIDAGFVADWVNFP
;
A
#
# COMPACT_ATOMS: atom_id res chain seq x y z
N MET A 1 -30.32 -48.84 -47.94
CA MET A 1 -31.00 -47.54 -47.86
C MET A 1 -30.84 -47.02 -46.44
N GLY A 2 -30.31 -45.80 -46.27
CA GLY A 2 -30.04 -45.15 -44.99
C GLY A 2 -28.86 -44.17 -45.12
N PRO A 3 -28.96 -42.91 -44.67
CA PRO A 3 -28.33 -41.77 -45.36
C PRO A 3 -26.93 -41.40 -44.86
N LYS A 4 -26.17 -40.79 -45.77
CA LYS A 4 -24.88 -40.10 -45.52
C LYS A 4 -25.13 -38.70 -44.96
N SER A 5 -24.38 -38.29 -43.94
CA SER A 5 -24.22 -36.90 -43.51
C SER A 5 -22.73 -36.53 -43.49
N PRO A 6 -22.30 -35.46 -44.17
CA PRO A 6 -21.01 -34.81 -43.97
C PRO A 6 -21.17 -33.50 -43.17
N HIS A 7 -20.04 -32.89 -42.79
CA HIS A 7 -19.87 -31.53 -42.20
C HIS A 7 -19.60 -31.42 -40.69
N ILE A 8 -18.50 -32.03 -40.20
CA ILE A 8 -17.78 -31.54 -39.00
C ILE A 8 -16.27 -31.64 -39.24
N LYS A 9 -15.71 -30.86 -40.18
CA LYS A 9 -14.25 -30.70 -40.33
C LYS A 9 -13.75 -29.29 -40.66
N VAL A 10 -14.63 -28.29 -40.82
CA VAL A 10 -14.21 -26.92 -41.20
C VAL A 10 -14.11 -25.97 -40.00
N VAL A 11 -14.77 -26.25 -38.88
CA VAL A 11 -14.78 -25.33 -37.71
C VAL A 11 -13.51 -25.42 -36.86
N PHE A 12 -12.83 -26.57 -36.83
CA PHE A 12 -11.63 -26.74 -35.99
C PHE A 12 -10.37 -26.04 -36.56
N GLY A 13 -10.30 -25.87 -37.89
CA GLY A 13 -9.16 -25.20 -38.54
C GLY A 13 -9.14 -23.68 -38.34
N ALA A 14 -10.32 -23.03 -38.30
CA ALA A 14 -10.41 -21.58 -38.14
C ALA A 14 -10.07 -21.12 -36.71
N VAL A 15 -10.43 -21.91 -35.69
CA VAL A 15 -10.16 -21.58 -34.28
C VAL A 15 -8.67 -21.73 -33.94
N VAL A 16 -7.98 -22.71 -34.53
CA VAL A 16 -6.54 -22.91 -34.34
C VAL A 16 -5.71 -21.83 -35.07
N LEU A 17 -6.15 -21.40 -36.26
CA LEU A 17 -5.45 -20.35 -37.02
C LEU A 17 -5.57 -18.96 -36.37
N LEU A 18 -6.75 -18.61 -35.81
CA LEU A 18 -6.95 -17.36 -35.07
C LEU A 18 -6.19 -17.33 -33.74
N SER A 19 -6.02 -18.47 -33.08
CA SER A 19 -5.25 -18.58 -31.82
C SER A 19 -3.74 -18.41 -32.05
N LEU A 20 -3.21 -18.89 -33.17
CA LEU A 20 -1.81 -18.69 -33.57
C LEU A 20 -1.52 -17.25 -34.02
N LEU A 21 -2.47 -16.58 -34.67
CA LEU A 21 -2.34 -15.16 -35.06
C LEU A 21 -2.32 -14.22 -33.84
N PHE A 22 -3.10 -14.51 -32.78
CA PHE A 22 -3.05 -13.75 -31.53
C PHE A 22 -1.74 -13.96 -30.76
N PHE A 23 -1.13 -15.15 -30.84
CA PHE A 23 0.15 -15.44 -30.18
C PHE A 23 1.35 -14.77 -30.87
N ILE A 24 1.30 -14.62 -32.20
CA ILE A 24 2.36 -13.97 -32.98
C ILE A 24 2.27 -12.43 -32.91
N LEU A 25 1.06 -11.86 -32.77
CA LEU A 25 0.88 -10.41 -32.60
C LEU A 25 1.14 -9.92 -31.17
N SER A 26 1.09 -10.79 -30.16
CA SER A 26 1.43 -10.45 -28.76
C SER A 26 2.94 -10.49 -28.44
N SER A 27 3.78 -10.97 -29.37
CA SER A 27 5.23 -11.17 -29.14
C SER A 27 6.13 -10.12 -29.80
N TYR A 28 5.56 -9.08 -30.43
CA TYR A 28 6.31 -7.95 -31.00
C TYR A 28 6.04 -6.64 -30.24
N ARG A 29 6.66 -6.47 -29.06
CA ARG A 29 7.10 -5.16 -28.52
C ARG A 29 7.96 -5.38 -27.27
N VAL A 30 9.25 -5.70 -27.45
CA VAL A 30 10.42 -5.09 -26.79
C VAL A 30 11.63 -5.61 -27.55
N SER A 31 12.26 -4.77 -28.38
CA SER A 31 13.69 -4.82 -28.77
C SER A 31 13.90 -3.79 -29.86
N GLY A 32 14.48 -2.65 -29.50
CA GLY A 32 14.77 -1.57 -30.44
C GLY A 32 15.82 -0.63 -29.87
N ILE A 33 16.99 -1.17 -29.57
CA ILE A 33 18.23 -0.39 -29.47
C ILE A 33 18.55 0.02 -30.92
N ILE A 34 18.52 1.32 -31.22
CA ILE A 34 19.05 1.87 -32.47
C ILE A 34 20.41 2.50 -32.15
N PRO A 35 21.47 2.26 -32.95
CA PRO A 35 22.79 2.78 -32.71
C PRO A 35 22.86 4.28 -33.04
N ILE A 36 23.54 5.04 -32.19
CA ILE A 36 23.92 6.42 -32.48
C ILE A 36 25.13 6.37 -33.43
N HIS A 37 24.92 6.71 -34.70
CA HIS A 37 26.00 7.11 -35.59
C HIS A 37 26.05 8.64 -35.64
N SER A 38 27.22 9.17 -35.29
CA SER A 38 27.59 10.58 -35.40
C SER A 38 27.55 11.05 -36.86
N SER A 39 26.81 12.13 -37.14
CA SER A 39 27.24 13.12 -38.12
C SER A 39 26.84 14.52 -37.64
N ASN A 40 27.85 15.38 -37.54
CA ASN A 40 27.71 16.82 -37.37
C ASN A 40 26.91 17.38 -38.54
N ASP A 41 25.83 18.12 -38.25
CA ASP A 41 25.51 19.36 -38.97
C ASP A 41 24.46 20.15 -38.18
N ILE A 42 24.86 21.33 -37.72
CA ILE A 42 24.04 22.28 -36.97
C ILE A 42 23.33 23.17 -37.99
N HIS A 43 22.03 22.99 -38.15
CA HIS A 43 21.15 24.00 -38.72
C HIS A 43 20.21 24.52 -37.64
N THR A 44 20.48 25.73 -37.18
CA THR A 44 19.64 26.49 -36.25
C THR A 44 18.35 26.88 -36.96
N VAL A 45 17.24 26.20 -36.63
CA VAL A 45 15.89 26.66 -36.98
C VAL A 45 15.28 27.28 -35.73
N THR A 46 15.21 28.60 -35.70
CA THR A 46 14.51 29.36 -34.67
C THR A 46 13.00 29.19 -34.89
N ALA A 47 12.39 28.24 -34.18
CA ALA A 47 10.94 28.13 -34.11
C ALA A 47 10.43 28.96 -32.92
N THR A 48 9.81 30.10 -33.20
CA THR A 48 9.08 30.89 -32.23
C THR A 48 7.83 30.11 -31.81
N VAL A 49 7.88 29.42 -30.67
CA VAL A 49 6.71 28.77 -30.08
C VAL A 49 5.95 29.81 -29.27
N THR A 50 4.85 30.30 -29.84
CA THR A 50 3.85 31.06 -29.08
C THR A 50 3.20 30.11 -28.08
N VAL A 51 3.56 30.24 -26.80
CA VAL A 51 2.92 29.51 -25.71
C VAL A 51 1.53 30.13 -25.49
N THR A 52 0.52 29.53 -26.11
CA THR A 52 -0.87 29.82 -25.76
C THR A 52 -1.11 29.24 -24.37
N ALA A 53 -1.36 30.12 -23.39
CA ALA A 53 -1.74 29.74 -22.04
C ALA A 53 -2.88 28.73 -22.09
N THR A 54 -2.61 27.49 -21.68
CA THR A 54 -3.63 26.46 -21.54
C THR A 54 -4.53 26.91 -20.40
N THR A 55 -5.75 27.29 -20.75
CA THR A 55 -6.84 27.63 -19.83
C THR A 55 -6.96 26.55 -18.77
N LYS A 56 -6.94 26.97 -17.49
CA LYS A 56 -7.35 26.16 -16.33
C LYS A 56 -8.64 25.39 -16.65
N PRO A 57 -8.78 24.12 -16.25
CA PRO A 57 -10.08 23.48 -16.28
C PRO A 57 -10.97 24.22 -15.28
N THR A 58 -11.95 24.95 -15.79
CA THR A 58 -13.09 25.38 -15.01
C THR A 58 -13.74 24.12 -14.47
N THR A 59 -13.94 24.06 -13.15
CA THR A 59 -14.79 23.06 -12.49
C THR A 59 -16.22 23.18 -13.00
N THR A 60 -16.49 22.62 -14.18
CA THR A 60 -17.83 22.23 -14.59
C THR A 60 -18.22 21.02 -13.77
N ALA A 61 -19.39 21.09 -13.12
CA ALA A 61 -20.02 19.94 -12.51
C ALA A 61 -20.02 18.79 -13.50
N ILE A 62 -19.34 17.69 -13.14
CA ILE A 62 -19.31 16.47 -13.94
C ILE A 62 -20.74 15.94 -13.97
N ASP A 63 -21.29 15.81 -15.18
CA ASP A 63 -22.57 15.14 -15.42
C ASP A 63 -22.41 13.65 -15.04
N PRO A 64 -23.15 13.15 -14.04
CA PRO A 64 -23.07 11.75 -13.60
C PRO A 64 -23.32 10.75 -14.73
N ASP A 65 -24.03 11.16 -15.78
CA ASP A 65 -24.46 10.32 -16.89
C ASP A 65 -23.35 10.13 -17.96
N GLN A 66 -22.21 10.81 -17.82
CA GLN A 66 -21.06 10.71 -18.74
C GLN A 66 -19.87 9.92 -18.20
N LEU A 67 -20.03 9.26 -17.05
CA LEU A 67 -19.01 8.37 -16.50
C LEU A 67 -19.16 6.96 -17.09
N ASP A 68 -18.06 6.22 -17.16
CA ASP A 68 -18.07 4.80 -17.52
C ASP A 68 -18.52 4.00 -16.29
N VAL A 69 -19.84 3.93 -16.07
CA VAL A 69 -20.53 3.46 -14.84
C VAL A 69 -20.89 1.97 -14.91
N GLU A 70 -20.40 1.20 -15.89
CA GLU A 70 -20.85 -0.19 -16.13
C GLU A 70 -20.84 -1.09 -14.88
N GLN A 71 -19.93 -0.85 -13.93
CA GLN A 71 -19.86 -1.65 -12.70
C GLN A 71 -20.73 -1.14 -11.54
N ILE A 72 -21.17 0.13 -11.52
CA ILE A 72 -22.06 0.67 -10.46
C ILE A 72 -23.51 0.31 -10.78
N GLU A 73 -23.90 0.37 -12.06
CA GLU A 73 -25.28 0.07 -12.48
C GLU A 73 -25.64 -1.41 -12.39
N ALA A 74 -24.69 -2.33 -12.54
CA ALA A 74 -24.95 -3.76 -12.52
C ALA A 74 -25.46 -4.28 -11.17
N ASP A 75 -25.04 -3.70 -10.05
CA ASP A 75 -25.47 -4.12 -8.71
C ASP A 75 -26.61 -3.25 -8.16
N PHE A 76 -26.66 -1.97 -8.53
CA PHE A 76 -27.71 -1.03 -8.17
C PHE A 76 -27.85 0.02 -9.27
N PRO A 77 -28.76 -0.15 -10.25
CA PRO A 77 -28.98 0.87 -11.26
C PRO A 77 -29.31 2.18 -10.56
N LEU A 78 -28.73 3.29 -11.03
CA LEU A 78 -29.07 4.63 -10.57
C LEU A 78 -30.60 4.76 -10.57
N GLY A 79 -31.19 4.92 -9.38
CA GLY A 79 -32.65 4.92 -9.23
C GLY A 79 -33.30 3.63 -8.73
N TYR A 80 -32.55 2.65 -8.19
CA TYR A 80 -33.13 1.52 -7.45
C TYR A 80 -34.05 2.04 -6.33
N LYS A 81 -35.36 1.86 -6.55
CA LYS A 81 -36.39 2.03 -5.52
C LYS A 81 -36.71 0.65 -4.99
N ASN A 82 -36.41 0.40 -3.71
CA ASN A 82 -36.85 -0.84 -3.06
C ASN A 82 -38.38 -0.93 -3.20
N PRO A 83 -38.91 -1.95 -3.90
CA PRO A 83 -40.35 -2.04 -4.17
C PRO A 83 -41.16 -2.37 -2.90
N ASN A 84 -40.51 -2.72 -1.78
CA ASN A 84 -41.19 -3.06 -0.55
C ASN A 84 -41.50 -1.81 0.32
N PRO A 85 -42.78 -1.44 0.50
CA PRO A 85 -43.18 -0.26 1.27
C PRO A 85 -42.95 -0.39 2.79
N TRP A 86 -42.64 -1.61 3.27
CA TRP A 86 -42.32 -1.88 4.67
C TRP A 86 -40.88 -1.53 5.04
N PHE A 87 -39.99 -1.35 4.05
CA PHE A 87 -38.62 -0.86 4.28
C PHE A 87 -38.63 0.66 4.50
N LYS A 88 -39.16 1.10 5.65
CA LYS A 88 -38.97 2.47 6.11
C LYS A 88 -37.57 2.57 6.68
N SER A 89 -36.70 3.36 6.03
CA SER A 89 -35.43 3.75 6.63
C SER A 89 -35.74 4.43 7.97
N PRO A 90 -35.15 3.99 9.10
CA PRO A 90 -35.40 4.60 10.40
C PRO A 90 -35.15 6.12 10.34
N SER A 91 -35.85 6.86 11.20
CA SER A 91 -35.53 8.27 11.47
C SER A 91 -34.06 8.43 11.84
N SER A 92 -33.52 9.65 11.69
CA SER A 92 -32.14 10.01 12.06
C SER A 92 -31.65 9.25 13.31
N PRO A 93 -30.52 8.51 13.24
CA PRO A 93 -30.03 7.69 14.35
C PRO A 93 -29.88 8.46 15.67
N ARG A 94 -29.59 9.77 15.60
CA ARG A 94 -29.39 10.63 16.78
C ARG A 94 -30.69 10.88 17.55
N ALA A 95 -31.84 10.99 16.88
CA ALA A 95 -33.13 11.16 17.55
C ALA A 95 -33.54 9.86 18.25
N TYR A 96 -33.40 8.73 17.55
CA TYR A 96 -33.74 7.41 18.07
C TYR A 96 -32.92 7.01 19.30
N ALA A 97 -31.62 7.30 19.32
CA ALA A 97 -30.76 6.98 20.46
C ALA A 97 -31.16 7.73 21.74
N LYS A 98 -31.52 9.02 21.64
CA LYS A 98 -31.96 9.81 22.78
C LYS A 98 -33.28 9.29 23.36
N ASP A 99 -34.21 8.91 22.49
CA ASP A 99 -35.48 8.33 22.91
C ASP A 99 -35.26 6.97 23.60
N LEU A 100 -34.36 6.13 23.08
CA LEU A 100 -33.99 4.86 23.70
C LEU A 100 -33.35 5.04 25.08
N MET A 101 -32.45 6.02 25.25
CA MET A 101 -31.79 6.28 26.54
C MET A 101 -32.81 6.58 27.66
N ASN A 102 -33.92 7.25 27.33
CA ASN A 102 -35.00 7.55 28.28
C ASN A 102 -35.83 6.32 28.68
N LEU A 103 -35.68 5.19 27.97
CA LEU A 103 -36.37 3.93 28.24
C LEU A 103 -35.54 2.95 29.07
N LEU A 104 -34.25 3.25 29.29
CA LEU A 104 -33.34 2.38 30.02
C LEU A 104 -33.41 2.63 31.53
N ALA A 105 -33.32 1.57 32.31
CA ALA A 105 -33.13 1.66 33.76
C ALA A 105 -31.70 2.10 34.12
N ASP A 106 -31.49 2.59 35.35
CA ASP A 106 -30.20 3.11 35.81
C ASP A 106 -29.07 2.07 35.74
N ASP A 107 -29.38 0.81 36.05
CA ASP A 107 -28.44 -0.31 35.95
C ASP A 107 -28.04 -0.60 34.49
N GLN A 108 -28.98 -0.50 33.55
CA GLN A 108 -28.72 -0.63 32.12
C GLN A 108 -27.88 0.53 31.58
N LEU A 109 -28.17 1.77 32.01
CA LEU A 109 -27.38 2.95 31.67
C LEU A 109 -25.94 2.84 32.19
N ALA A 110 -25.75 2.25 33.38
CA ALA A 110 -24.43 2.01 33.96
C ALA A 110 -23.57 1.02 33.15
N LEU A 111 -24.16 0.16 32.31
CA LEU A 111 -23.41 -0.75 31.43
C LEU A 111 -22.83 -0.06 30.19
N LEU A 112 -23.45 1.03 29.71
CA LEU A 112 -23.09 1.67 28.44
C LEU A 112 -21.63 2.16 28.35
N PRO A 113 -21.04 2.76 29.41
CA PRO A 113 -19.61 3.08 29.42
C PRO A 113 -18.73 1.84 29.21
N GLY A 114 -19.13 0.69 29.76
CA GLY A 114 -18.42 -0.59 29.61
C GLY A 114 -18.42 -1.09 28.17
N PHE A 115 -19.54 -1.01 27.46
CA PHE A 115 -19.60 -1.37 26.03
C PHE A 115 -18.76 -0.43 25.16
N ARG A 116 -18.77 0.88 25.47
CA ARG A 116 -17.93 1.86 24.77
C ARG A 116 -16.45 1.55 25.00
N ALA A 117 -16.06 1.25 26.23
CA ALA A 117 -14.69 0.88 26.56
C ALA A 117 -14.27 -0.43 25.86
N ALA A 118 -15.13 -1.45 25.83
CA ALA A 118 -14.86 -2.70 25.11
C ALA A 118 -14.68 -2.48 23.60
N ALA A 119 -15.45 -1.56 23.00
CA ALA A 119 -15.32 -1.22 21.60
C ALA A 119 -14.08 -0.35 21.29
N GLN A 120 -13.69 0.57 22.17
CA GLN A 120 -12.60 1.51 21.91
C GLN A 120 -11.22 0.97 22.35
N ASN A 121 -11.19 0.17 23.41
CA ASN A 121 -9.98 -0.19 24.15
C ASN A 121 -9.90 -1.70 24.36
N TRP A 122 -9.90 -2.49 23.30
CA TRP A 122 -9.44 -3.87 23.44
C TRP A 122 -7.95 -3.82 23.81
N PRO A 123 -7.55 -4.20 25.05
CA PRO A 123 -6.20 -3.96 25.53
C PRO A 123 -5.13 -4.59 24.63
N GLU A 124 -5.44 -5.76 24.07
CA GLU A 124 -4.59 -6.46 23.11
C GLU A 124 -4.38 -5.66 21.82
N ARG A 125 -5.43 -5.04 21.27
CA ARG A 125 -5.32 -4.19 20.07
C ARG A 125 -4.46 -2.97 20.35
N LEU A 126 -4.67 -2.32 21.49
CA LEU A 126 -3.87 -1.17 21.90
C LEU A 126 -2.40 -1.56 22.07
N GLN A 127 -2.11 -2.64 22.81
CA GLN A 127 -0.76 -3.13 23.03
C GLN A 127 -0.03 -3.48 21.72
N LYS A 128 -0.73 -4.13 20.77
CA LYS A 128 -0.17 -4.42 19.43
C LYS A 128 0.19 -3.14 18.68
N ILE A 129 -0.70 -2.15 18.68
CA ILE A 129 -0.44 -0.87 18.01
C ILE A 129 0.68 -0.09 18.71
N GLU A 130 0.67 -0.01 20.04
CA GLU A 130 1.75 0.61 20.80
C GLU A 130 3.10 -0.04 20.50
N SER A 131 3.18 -1.38 20.53
CA SER A 131 4.38 -2.11 20.16
C SER A 131 4.82 -1.86 18.71
N PHE A 132 3.87 -1.72 17.78
CA PHE A 132 4.15 -1.42 16.37
C PHE A 132 4.73 0.00 16.19
N TYR A 133 4.32 0.95 17.03
CA TYR A 133 4.91 2.29 17.12
C TYR A 133 6.19 2.34 17.97
N GLY A 134 6.59 1.23 18.61
CA GLY A 134 7.72 1.20 19.56
C GLY A 134 7.40 1.84 20.92
N ILE A 135 6.14 2.19 21.18
CA ILE A 135 5.67 2.69 22.48
C ILE A 135 5.73 1.52 23.47
N ASN A 136 6.53 1.69 24.53
CA ASN A 136 6.76 0.67 25.56
C ASN A 136 7.32 -0.67 25.01
N ARG A 137 7.86 -0.70 23.78
CA ARG A 137 8.45 -1.92 23.22
C ARG A 137 9.81 -2.20 23.89
N THR A 138 9.87 -3.26 24.68
CA THR A 138 11.11 -3.78 25.28
C THR A 138 11.63 -4.93 24.43
N GLY A 139 12.16 -4.63 23.23
CA GLY A 139 12.64 -5.67 22.31
C GLY A 139 12.92 -5.17 20.90
N SER A 140 13.41 -6.10 20.10
CA SER A 140 13.62 -5.98 18.66
C SER A 140 12.30 -6.03 17.88
N TRP A 141 12.39 -5.84 16.57
CA TRP A 141 11.26 -6.13 15.70
C TRP A 141 10.93 -7.62 15.60
N GLN A 142 11.90 -8.51 15.80
CA GLN A 142 11.64 -9.96 15.87
C GLN A 142 10.72 -10.26 17.05
N ASP A 143 10.98 -9.67 18.22
CA ASP A 143 10.11 -9.82 19.41
C ASP A 143 8.69 -9.29 19.14
N HIS A 144 8.57 -8.17 18.42
CA HIS A 144 7.27 -7.66 18.00
C HIS A 144 6.55 -8.64 17.08
N ILE A 145 7.21 -9.13 16.02
CA ILE A 145 6.62 -10.06 15.05
C ILE A 145 6.20 -11.37 15.74
N ASP A 146 6.99 -11.88 16.69
CA ASP A 146 6.69 -13.09 17.44
C ASP A 146 5.47 -12.94 18.36
N SER A 147 5.21 -11.72 18.84
CA SER A 147 4.03 -11.39 19.66
C SER A 147 2.70 -11.33 18.87
N LEU A 148 2.76 -11.27 17.54
CA LEU A 148 1.58 -11.17 16.69
C LEU A 148 0.87 -12.52 16.51
N ASP A 149 -0.43 -12.49 16.20
CA ASP A 149 -1.20 -13.69 15.91
C ASP A 149 -0.86 -14.26 14.52
N ASP A 150 -0.36 -15.50 14.47
CA ASP A 150 -0.03 -16.20 13.23
C ASP A 150 -1.22 -16.32 12.27
N HIS A 151 -2.45 -16.40 12.81
CA HIS A 151 -3.64 -16.45 11.99
C HIS A 151 -3.87 -15.13 11.23
N GLY A 152 -3.49 -14.01 11.82
CA GLY A 152 -3.60 -12.69 11.19
C GLY A 152 -2.41 -12.34 10.29
N LEU A 153 -1.26 -13.01 10.42
CA LEU A 153 -0.11 -12.83 9.54
C LEU A 153 -0.26 -13.56 8.20
N SER A 154 0.59 -13.19 7.25
CA SER A 154 0.81 -13.99 6.05
C SER A 154 1.43 -15.36 6.43
N PRO A 155 1.17 -16.47 5.71
CA PRO A 155 1.69 -17.77 6.09
C PRO A 155 3.21 -17.77 6.30
N LEU A 156 3.68 -18.48 7.33
CA LEU A 156 5.09 -18.61 7.69
C LEU A 156 5.84 -17.29 7.99
N THR A 157 5.15 -16.16 8.21
CA THR A 157 5.81 -14.85 8.40
C THR A 157 6.88 -14.89 9.50
N LYS A 158 6.59 -15.39 10.70
CA LYS A 158 7.57 -15.44 11.80
C LYS A 158 8.84 -16.19 11.40
N TRP A 159 8.67 -17.38 10.82
CA TRP A 159 9.78 -18.20 10.32
C TRP A 159 10.58 -17.49 9.23
N VAL A 160 9.92 -16.89 8.23
CA VAL A 160 10.63 -16.20 7.14
C VAL A 160 11.35 -14.95 7.62
N GLN A 161 10.72 -14.14 8.47
CA GLN A 161 11.35 -12.95 9.03
C GLN A 161 12.61 -13.32 9.83
N ARG A 162 12.54 -14.41 10.59
CA ARG A 162 13.71 -14.98 11.28
C ARG A 162 14.77 -15.50 10.30
N TYR A 163 14.38 -16.25 9.27
CA TYR A 163 15.28 -16.73 8.21
C TYR A 163 16.04 -15.58 7.52
N ILE A 164 15.35 -14.49 7.16
CA ILE A 164 15.99 -13.31 6.57
C ILE A 164 16.91 -12.64 7.61
N TYR A 165 16.45 -12.48 8.85
CA TYR A 165 17.22 -11.88 9.93
C TYR A 165 18.53 -12.63 10.21
N ASP A 166 18.47 -13.94 10.40
CA ASP A 166 19.63 -14.78 10.73
C ASP A 166 20.64 -14.80 9.56
N HIS A 167 20.14 -14.77 8.32
CA HIS A 167 21.01 -14.66 7.15
C HIS A 167 21.74 -13.31 7.10
N GLN A 168 21.04 -12.21 7.38
CA GLN A 168 21.63 -10.86 7.32
C GLN A 168 22.42 -10.51 8.60
N ASN A 169 22.15 -11.15 9.73
CA ASN A 169 22.75 -10.83 11.04
C ASN A 169 23.28 -12.11 11.71
N PRO A 170 24.22 -12.84 11.09
CA PRO A 170 24.81 -14.00 11.73
C PRO A 170 25.56 -13.59 13.02
N GLU A 171 25.68 -14.51 13.96
CA GLU A 171 26.45 -14.30 15.20
C GLU A 171 27.94 -13.99 14.92
N ASP A 172 28.48 -14.52 13.82
CA ASP A 172 29.84 -14.27 13.34
C ASP A 172 29.85 -13.83 11.87
N CYS A 173 30.37 -12.63 11.65
CA CYS A 173 30.54 -12.01 10.33
C CYS A 173 31.86 -12.39 9.64
N THR A 174 32.77 -13.12 10.32
CA THR A 174 34.08 -13.50 9.80
C THR A 174 33.95 -14.45 8.61
N GLY A 175 34.67 -14.15 7.53
CA GLY A 175 34.67 -14.96 6.30
C GLY A 175 33.37 -14.93 5.50
N LYS A 176 32.38 -14.10 5.88
CA LYS A 176 31.16 -13.91 5.11
C LYS A 176 31.45 -13.15 3.82
N LYS A 177 30.58 -13.36 2.83
CA LYS A 177 30.59 -12.65 1.56
C LYS A 177 29.51 -11.59 1.56
N PHE A 178 29.79 -10.46 0.92
CA PHE A 178 28.89 -9.32 0.93
C PHE A 178 28.44 -8.96 -0.49
N TYR A 179 27.22 -8.45 -0.56
CA TYR A 179 26.72 -7.69 -1.69
C TYR A 179 26.55 -6.24 -1.22
N VAL A 180 27.39 -5.34 -1.75
CA VAL A 180 27.38 -3.92 -1.40
C VAL A 180 26.51 -3.16 -2.40
N LEU A 181 25.37 -2.67 -1.93
CA LEU A 181 24.37 -2.03 -2.78
C LEU A 181 24.58 -0.52 -2.88
N LYS A 182 24.92 -0.08 -4.09
CA LYS A 182 24.99 1.34 -4.47
C LYS A 182 23.63 1.92 -4.83
N ASN A 183 23.55 3.24 -4.81
CA ASN A 183 22.38 3.99 -5.24
C ASN A 183 22.19 3.97 -6.76
N LYS A 184 21.55 2.91 -7.24
CA LYS A 184 21.18 2.79 -8.66
C LYS A 184 19.98 3.66 -9.06
N TRP A 185 19.27 4.27 -8.09
CA TRP A 185 17.96 4.89 -8.30
C TRP A 185 17.74 6.22 -7.54
N PRO A 186 18.58 7.25 -7.76
CA PRO A 186 18.57 8.47 -6.95
C PRO A 186 17.29 9.32 -7.07
N ARG A 187 16.49 9.12 -8.13
CA ARG A 187 15.26 9.89 -8.39
C ARG A 187 13.98 9.14 -8.06
N HIS A 188 14.05 8.03 -7.36
CA HIS A 188 12.87 7.25 -7.00
C HIS A 188 12.33 7.64 -5.62
N GLY A 189 11.00 7.56 -5.45
CA GLY A 189 10.39 7.68 -4.12
C GLY A 189 10.62 6.42 -3.27
N LEU A 190 10.33 6.53 -1.97
CA LEU A 190 10.55 5.46 -0.98
C LEU A 190 10.07 4.09 -1.46
N GLY A 191 8.81 3.97 -1.88
CA GLY A 191 8.23 2.68 -2.29
C GLY A 191 8.95 2.05 -3.49
N ALA A 192 9.46 2.86 -4.42
CA ALA A 192 10.23 2.35 -5.55
C ALA A 192 11.67 1.97 -5.15
N ILE A 193 12.30 2.71 -4.23
CA ILE A 193 13.62 2.36 -3.71
C ILE A 193 13.55 1.05 -2.90
N VAL A 194 12.63 0.95 -1.94
CA VAL A 194 12.46 -0.26 -1.12
C VAL A 194 12.15 -1.46 -2.00
N ARG A 195 11.32 -1.27 -3.04
CA ARG A 195 11.06 -2.30 -4.04
C ARG A 195 12.35 -2.85 -4.65
N ARG A 196 13.23 -1.95 -5.05
CA ARG A 196 14.48 -2.33 -5.69
C ARG A 196 15.44 -2.98 -4.70
N VAL A 197 15.54 -2.45 -3.47
CA VAL A 197 16.36 -3.04 -2.40
C VAL A 197 15.93 -4.49 -2.12
N PHE A 198 14.63 -4.81 -2.11
CA PHE A 198 14.23 -6.20 -1.90
C PHE A 198 14.63 -7.13 -3.05
N ILE A 199 14.63 -6.65 -4.30
CA ILE A 199 15.05 -7.47 -5.45
C ILE A 199 16.53 -7.84 -5.28
N GLU A 200 17.33 -6.84 -4.89
CA GLU A 200 18.76 -7.01 -4.63
C GLU A 200 19.01 -7.92 -3.41
N MET A 201 18.21 -7.80 -2.36
CA MET A 201 18.28 -8.70 -1.19
C MET A 201 17.94 -10.15 -1.55
N SER A 202 16.93 -10.36 -2.40
CA SER A 202 16.57 -11.70 -2.88
C SER A 202 17.71 -12.34 -3.67
N ALA A 203 18.43 -11.56 -4.49
CA ALA A 203 19.62 -12.02 -5.21
C ALA A 203 20.80 -12.32 -4.26
N ALA A 204 21.00 -11.48 -3.24
CA ALA A 204 22.02 -11.68 -2.21
C ALA A 204 21.80 -13.01 -1.46
N ILE A 205 20.56 -13.27 -1.02
CA ILE A 205 20.19 -14.52 -0.33
C ILE A 205 20.42 -15.74 -1.23
N GLN A 206 20.07 -15.66 -2.52
CA GLN A 206 20.28 -16.76 -3.47
C GLN A 206 21.76 -17.09 -3.73
N THR A 207 22.66 -16.14 -3.48
CA THR A 207 24.11 -16.32 -3.61
C THR A 207 24.82 -16.42 -2.27
N ASN A 208 24.07 -16.55 -1.17
CA ASN A 208 24.58 -16.63 0.21
C ASN A 208 25.51 -15.45 0.56
N ARG A 209 25.10 -14.24 0.18
CA ARG A 209 25.80 -12.98 0.44
C ARG A 209 24.95 -12.08 1.32
N ILE A 210 25.56 -11.49 2.35
CA ILE A 210 24.91 -10.50 3.21
C ILE A 210 24.77 -9.19 2.42
N LEU A 211 23.57 -8.61 2.39
CA LEU A 211 23.33 -7.33 1.73
C LEU A 211 23.66 -6.20 2.70
N VAL A 212 24.54 -5.29 2.27
CA VAL A 212 24.89 -4.07 3.01
C VAL A 212 24.78 -2.88 2.08
N LEU A 213 24.48 -1.69 2.61
CA LEU A 213 24.44 -0.48 1.79
C LEU A 213 25.84 0.10 1.61
N ASP A 214 26.09 0.67 0.44
CA ASP A 214 27.39 1.29 0.14
C ASP A 214 27.62 2.55 1.00
N PRO A 215 28.69 2.63 1.82
CA PRO A 215 28.91 3.74 2.74
C PRO A 215 29.15 5.09 2.06
N GLU A 216 29.48 5.11 0.77
CA GLU A 216 29.79 6.30 -0.03
C GLU A 216 28.65 6.70 -0.98
N ASP A 217 27.81 5.76 -1.39
CA ASP A 217 26.68 6.00 -2.31
C ASP A 217 25.50 5.06 -2.04
N SER A 218 24.81 5.27 -0.92
CA SER A 218 23.69 4.44 -0.49
C SER A 218 22.34 4.83 -1.11
N PRO A 219 21.44 3.86 -1.37
CA PRO A 219 20.04 4.14 -1.70
C PRO A 219 19.35 5.03 -0.66
N GLY A 220 18.46 5.90 -1.14
CA GLY A 220 17.61 6.77 -0.31
C GLY A 220 18.24 8.08 0.13
N ASN A 221 19.50 8.35 -0.20
CA ASN A 221 20.19 9.60 0.14
C ASN A 221 19.44 10.89 -0.30
N THR A 222 18.62 10.83 -1.35
CA THR A 222 17.81 11.97 -1.81
C THR A 222 16.50 12.16 -1.05
N LEU A 223 16.11 11.21 -0.20
CA LEU A 223 14.88 11.25 0.60
C LEU A 223 15.09 11.80 2.01
N VAL A 224 16.34 12.00 2.42
CA VAL A 224 16.73 12.43 3.76
C VAL A 224 17.68 13.62 3.67
N GLU A 225 17.84 14.33 4.77
CA GLU A 225 18.86 15.38 4.92
C GLU A 225 20.26 14.76 5.04
N GLU A 226 21.29 15.48 4.61
CA GLU A 226 22.68 15.05 4.81
C GLU A 226 23.06 14.91 6.29
N SER A 227 22.38 15.66 7.16
CA SER A 227 22.53 15.59 8.62
C SER A 227 21.54 14.63 9.29
N CYS A 228 20.95 13.69 8.54
CA CYS A 228 20.04 12.69 9.12
C CYS A 228 20.82 11.77 10.06
N GLY A 229 20.21 11.48 11.22
CA GLY A 229 20.84 10.92 12.44
C GLY A 229 21.89 9.82 12.26
N GLU A 230 21.62 8.61 12.77
CA GLU A 230 22.58 7.50 12.72
C GLU A 230 22.41 6.72 11.42
N HIS A 231 23.51 6.46 10.71
CA HIS A 231 23.57 5.60 9.53
C HIS A 231 24.98 5.03 9.33
N VAL A 232 25.11 3.96 8.54
CA VAL A 232 26.44 3.45 8.17
C VAL A 232 27.02 4.31 7.04
N GLY A 233 28.31 4.63 7.12
CA GLY A 233 29.03 5.37 6.08
C GLY A 233 29.02 6.89 6.25
N ALA A 234 29.65 7.58 5.31
CA ALA A 234 29.87 9.03 5.37
C ALA A 234 28.69 9.84 4.81
N LYS A 235 27.76 9.21 4.10
CA LYS A 235 26.60 9.88 3.49
C LYS A 235 25.29 9.33 4.02
N ALA A 236 24.33 10.23 4.13
CA ALA A 236 22.94 9.94 4.42
C ALA A 236 22.36 8.83 3.53
N SER A 237 21.53 7.96 4.12
CA SER A 237 20.95 6.80 3.44
C SER A 237 19.54 6.49 3.97
N LEU A 238 18.90 5.45 3.44
CA LEU A 238 17.68 4.91 4.04
C LEU A 238 17.85 4.56 5.53
N GLU A 239 19.03 4.11 5.97
CA GLU A 239 19.30 3.68 7.35
C GLU A 239 19.15 4.82 8.38
N CYS A 240 19.09 6.07 7.93
CA CYS A 240 18.67 7.18 8.78
C CYS A 240 17.26 7.01 9.36
N VAL A 241 16.38 6.28 8.68
CA VAL A 241 14.98 6.08 9.11
C VAL A 241 14.61 4.61 9.30
N ILE A 242 15.32 3.68 8.67
CA ILE A 242 15.14 2.22 8.87
C ILE A 242 16.27 1.63 9.73
N GLU A 243 16.02 0.47 10.32
CA GLU A 243 17.09 -0.33 10.90
C GLU A 243 18.13 -0.71 9.84
N GLN A 244 19.38 -0.85 10.26
CA GLN A 244 20.43 -1.39 9.41
C GLN A 244 19.98 -2.74 8.84
N LEU A 245 20.27 -2.97 7.57
CA LEU A 245 19.87 -4.23 6.92
C LEU A 245 20.63 -5.43 7.50
N SER A 246 21.82 -5.19 8.05
CA SER A 246 22.74 -6.19 8.59
C SER A 246 23.63 -5.61 9.70
N SER A 247 23.89 -6.38 10.74
CA SER A 247 24.89 -6.11 11.78
C SER A 247 26.34 -6.28 11.30
N CYS A 248 26.56 -6.85 10.11
CA CYS A 248 27.88 -7.19 9.58
C CYS A 248 28.47 -6.13 8.63
N ALA A 249 27.87 -4.94 8.52
CA ALA A 249 28.29 -3.93 7.55
C ALA A 249 29.78 -3.55 7.64
N SER A 250 30.35 -3.51 8.85
CA SER A 250 31.76 -3.19 9.09
C SER A 250 32.76 -4.27 8.62
N TYR A 251 32.29 -5.48 8.30
CA TYR A 251 33.12 -6.59 7.83
C TYR A 251 33.23 -6.65 6.30
N ALA A 252 32.48 -5.81 5.58
CA ALA A 252 32.58 -5.72 4.14
C ALA A 252 33.91 -5.06 3.73
N THR A 253 34.71 -5.78 2.96
CA THR A 253 35.97 -5.32 2.36
C THR A 253 35.93 -5.49 0.85
N LYS A 254 36.90 -4.90 0.13
CA LYS A 254 36.99 -5.03 -1.33
C LYS A 254 37.18 -6.48 -1.78
N GLU A 255 37.81 -7.31 -0.95
CA GLU A 255 38.17 -8.70 -1.26
C GLU A 255 36.99 -9.68 -1.08
N ASN A 256 36.07 -9.39 -0.16
CA ASN A 256 34.93 -10.26 0.15
C ASN A 256 33.57 -9.73 -0.36
N SER A 257 33.57 -8.56 -1.01
CA SER A 257 32.37 -7.88 -1.50
C SER A 257 32.25 -7.88 -3.01
N VAL A 258 31.00 -7.92 -3.50
CA VAL A 258 30.66 -7.63 -4.89
C VAL A 258 29.66 -6.47 -4.96
N TYR A 259 29.61 -5.78 -6.10
CA TYR A 259 28.67 -4.68 -6.37
C TYR A 259 27.58 -5.04 -7.38
N GLU A 260 27.70 -6.22 -7.99
CA GLU A 260 26.72 -6.84 -8.88
C GLU A 260 26.78 -8.35 -8.64
N ILE A 261 25.61 -8.99 -8.69
CA ILE A 261 25.52 -10.45 -8.59
C ILE A 261 25.73 -11.04 -9.99
N ASP A 262 26.75 -11.87 -10.15
CA ASP A 262 26.94 -12.66 -11.35
C ASP A 262 25.92 -13.81 -11.37
N PRO A 263 25.00 -13.89 -12.36
CA PRO A 263 24.05 -14.98 -12.48
C PRO A 263 24.72 -16.37 -12.55
N SER A 264 25.99 -16.45 -12.96
CA SER A 264 26.76 -17.70 -12.98
C SER A 264 27.03 -18.27 -11.59
N GLU A 265 26.99 -17.45 -10.53
CA GLU A 265 27.08 -17.91 -9.13
C GLU A 265 25.82 -18.69 -8.70
N ILE A 266 24.75 -18.63 -9.49
CA ILE A 266 23.49 -19.31 -9.24
C ILE A 266 23.44 -20.60 -10.05
N LYS A 267 23.04 -21.71 -9.41
CA LYS A 267 23.02 -23.04 -10.01
C LYS A 267 22.29 -23.12 -11.37
N ASP A 268 21.23 -22.34 -11.54
CA ASP A 268 20.42 -22.31 -12.76
C ASP A 268 20.79 -21.15 -13.72
N GLY A 269 21.87 -20.41 -13.42
CA GLY A 269 22.36 -19.29 -14.23
C GLY A 269 21.46 -18.05 -14.24
N LYS A 270 20.43 -17.99 -13.38
CA LYS A 270 19.42 -16.92 -13.36
C LYS A 270 18.99 -16.59 -11.94
N VAL A 271 18.97 -15.31 -11.59
CA VAL A 271 18.34 -14.81 -10.37
C VAL A 271 16.83 -15.07 -10.45
N ARG A 272 16.29 -15.83 -9.50
CA ARG A 272 14.86 -16.12 -9.42
C ARG A 272 14.13 -15.01 -8.68
N ASP A 273 12.85 -14.85 -8.98
CA ASP A 273 11.99 -13.89 -8.28
C ASP A 273 11.77 -14.26 -6.81
N THR A 274 11.94 -15.54 -6.46
CA THR A 274 11.78 -16.17 -5.15
C THR A 274 13.02 -16.99 -4.80
N VAL A 275 13.35 -17.09 -3.51
CA VAL A 275 14.43 -17.97 -3.03
C VAL A 275 13.94 -19.42 -3.06
N PRO A 276 14.64 -20.37 -3.73
CA PRO A 276 14.15 -21.74 -3.90
C PRO A 276 13.78 -22.47 -2.60
N PHE A 277 14.60 -22.33 -1.56
CA PHE A 277 14.32 -22.95 -0.26
C PHE A 277 13.05 -22.39 0.39
N VAL A 278 12.85 -21.08 0.30
CA VAL A 278 11.69 -20.39 0.87
C VAL A 278 10.41 -20.72 0.07
N GLU A 279 10.54 -20.88 -1.25
CA GLU A 279 9.47 -21.35 -2.13
C GLU A 279 9.04 -22.79 -1.81
N LEU A 280 10.00 -23.69 -1.60
CA LEU A 280 9.73 -25.06 -1.17
C LEU A 280 9.06 -25.09 0.22
N ALA A 281 9.55 -24.29 1.17
CA ALA A 281 8.94 -24.19 2.50
C ALA A 281 7.47 -23.72 2.43
N TYR A 282 7.18 -22.69 1.63
CA TYR A 282 5.82 -22.21 1.44
C TYR A 282 4.94 -23.25 0.73
N SER A 283 5.46 -23.91 -0.29
CA SER A 283 4.72 -24.96 -1.01
C SER A 283 4.38 -26.11 -0.06
N SER A 284 5.35 -26.55 0.75
CA SER A 284 5.15 -27.61 1.74
C SER A 284 4.20 -27.25 2.88
N TYR A 285 4.06 -25.97 3.21
CA TYR A 285 3.04 -25.53 4.16
C TYR A 285 1.60 -25.84 3.68
N PHE A 286 1.38 -25.94 2.37
CA PHE A 286 0.09 -26.31 1.79
C PHE A 286 -0.02 -27.80 1.42
N ASP A 287 1.03 -28.59 1.62
CA ASP A 287 0.99 -30.03 1.37
C ASP A 287 -0.13 -30.68 2.20
N GLY A 288 -0.92 -31.56 1.57
CA GLY A 288 -2.06 -32.22 2.22
C GLY A 288 -3.35 -31.39 2.27
N THR A 289 -3.32 -30.09 1.93
CA THR A 289 -4.54 -29.27 1.82
C THR A 289 -5.23 -29.37 0.45
N GLY A 290 -4.55 -29.97 -0.54
CA GLY A 290 -5.01 -30.00 -1.93
C GLY A 290 -4.81 -28.68 -2.69
N VAL A 291 -4.16 -27.69 -2.08
CA VAL A 291 -3.84 -26.40 -2.69
C VAL A 291 -2.39 -26.38 -3.17
N SER A 292 -2.17 -26.01 -4.42
CA SER A 292 -0.82 -25.74 -4.96
C SER A 292 -0.71 -24.26 -5.30
N PRO A 293 0.08 -23.47 -4.54
CA PRO A 293 0.24 -22.04 -4.80
C PRO A 293 0.88 -21.76 -6.17
N GLY A 294 0.26 -20.87 -6.96
CA GLY A 294 0.84 -20.43 -8.22
C GLY A 294 2.03 -19.47 -8.04
N GLY A 295 2.90 -19.37 -9.05
CA GLY A 295 4.11 -18.53 -9.01
C GLY A 295 3.87 -17.06 -8.70
N SER A 296 2.73 -16.48 -9.11
CA SER A 296 2.37 -15.10 -8.76
C SER A 296 2.07 -14.93 -7.27
N VAL A 297 1.45 -15.92 -6.63
CA VAL A 297 1.19 -15.91 -5.18
C VAL A 297 2.50 -16.03 -4.41
N LEU A 298 3.38 -16.94 -4.81
CA LEU A 298 4.70 -17.13 -4.21
C LEU A 298 5.54 -15.84 -4.30
N ARG A 299 5.57 -15.21 -5.47
CA ARG A 299 6.24 -13.93 -5.71
C ARG A 299 5.67 -12.81 -4.83
N TYR A 300 4.34 -12.68 -4.80
CA TYR A 300 3.66 -11.68 -3.98
C TYR A 300 3.99 -11.88 -2.50
N TRP A 301 3.87 -13.12 -2.01
CA TRP A 301 4.16 -13.49 -0.63
C TRP A 301 5.61 -13.20 -0.24
N TRP A 302 6.59 -13.68 -1.02
CA TRP A 302 8.01 -13.46 -0.74
C TRP A 302 8.38 -11.99 -0.71
N ARG A 303 7.87 -11.20 -1.66
CA ARG A 303 8.13 -9.75 -1.71
C ARG A 303 7.50 -9.01 -0.53
N ALA A 304 6.32 -9.43 -0.07
CA ALA A 304 5.72 -8.88 1.14
C ALA A 304 6.62 -9.12 2.37
N GLN A 305 7.25 -10.31 2.48
CA GLN A 305 8.20 -10.60 3.55
C GLN A 305 9.41 -9.66 3.52
N LEU A 306 9.98 -9.41 2.34
CA LEU A 306 11.12 -8.51 2.22
C LEU A 306 10.75 -7.03 2.49
N TYR A 307 9.56 -6.59 2.10
CA TYR A 307 9.04 -5.29 2.51
C TYR A 307 8.99 -5.17 4.04
N GLY A 308 8.42 -6.17 4.72
CA GLY A 308 8.38 -6.22 6.19
C GLY A 308 9.78 -6.16 6.80
N TYR A 309 10.75 -6.84 6.20
CA TYR A 309 12.13 -6.81 6.69
C TYR A 309 12.80 -5.44 6.53
N ILE A 310 12.69 -4.83 5.35
CA ILE A 310 13.40 -3.58 5.02
C ILE A 310 12.74 -2.35 5.67
N LEU A 311 11.41 -2.35 5.81
CA LEU A 311 10.66 -1.18 6.29
C LEU A 311 10.64 -1.00 7.80
N ARG A 312 11.37 -1.81 8.57
CA ARG A 312 11.48 -1.67 10.01
C ARG A 312 12.13 -0.32 10.36
N PRO A 313 11.40 0.66 10.93
CA PRO A 313 12.01 1.91 11.31
C PRO A 313 12.95 1.71 12.50
N ASN A 314 14.04 2.46 12.53
CA ASN A 314 14.94 2.49 13.67
C ASN A 314 14.28 3.20 14.87
N ARG A 315 14.92 3.13 16.05
CA ARG A 315 14.34 3.67 17.29
C ARG A 315 14.06 5.17 17.23
N ALA A 316 14.97 5.95 16.63
CA ALA A 316 14.81 7.40 16.50
C ALA A 316 13.64 7.75 15.57
N ALA A 317 13.51 7.03 14.45
CA ALA A 317 12.39 7.16 13.53
C ALA A 317 11.06 6.82 14.20
N LEU A 318 10.97 5.72 14.94
CA LEU A 318 9.75 5.33 15.69
C LEU A 318 9.35 6.38 16.72
N GLN A 319 10.32 6.90 17.48
CA GLN A 319 10.05 7.97 18.43
C GLN A 319 9.48 9.20 17.74
N ARG A 320 10.12 9.63 16.65
CA ARG A 320 9.66 10.80 15.90
C ARG A 320 8.29 10.59 15.24
N MET A 321 8.05 9.41 14.66
CA MET A 321 6.75 9.03 14.10
C MET A 321 5.66 8.99 15.17
N THR A 322 5.98 8.57 16.40
CA THR A 322 5.07 8.59 17.54
C THR A 322 4.74 10.02 17.96
N GLU A 323 5.74 10.90 18.05
CA GLU A 323 5.51 12.33 18.32
C GLU A 323 4.57 12.95 17.28
N LEU A 324 4.85 12.71 15.99
CA LEU A 324 4.02 13.17 14.88
C LEU A 324 2.59 12.61 14.97
N ARG A 325 2.44 11.32 15.30
CA ARG A 325 1.14 10.64 15.41
C ARG A 325 0.28 11.15 16.57
N LEU A 326 0.93 11.53 17.68
CA LEU A 326 0.28 12.02 18.89
C LEU A 326 0.04 13.54 18.88
N ASP A 327 0.63 14.25 17.91
CA ASP A 327 0.36 15.67 17.68
C ASP A 327 -1.06 15.88 17.13
N LYS A 328 -1.97 16.27 18.04
CA LYS A 328 -3.37 16.58 17.70
C LYS A 328 -3.50 17.73 16.70
N THR A 329 -2.50 18.58 16.54
CA THR A 329 -2.54 19.69 15.59
C THR A 329 -2.27 19.24 14.15
N LEU A 330 -1.53 18.14 13.99
CA LEU A 330 -1.17 17.55 12.69
C LEU A 330 -2.32 16.77 12.05
N HIS A 331 -3.27 16.29 12.86
CA HIS A 331 -4.37 15.46 12.38
C HIS A 331 -5.71 16.19 12.42
N ARG A 332 -6.57 15.88 11.45
CA ARG A 332 -7.91 16.46 11.32
C ARG A 332 -8.93 15.35 11.10
N GLY A 333 -10.04 15.44 11.81
CA GLY A 333 -11.22 14.63 11.59
C GLY A 333 -12.38 15.49 11.16
N VAL A 334 -13.20 15.01 10.22
CA VAL A 334 -14.47 15.62 9.87
C VAL A 334 -15.56 14.57 9.78
N GLU A 335 -16.76 14.87 10.24
CA GLU A 335 -17.98 14.13 9.91
C GLU A 335 -18.76 14.96 8.91
N THR A 336 -18.96 14.38 7.73
CA THR A 336 -19.75 14.99 6.67
C THR A 336 -21.21 15.12 7.09
N ASN A 337 -21.91 16.08 6.49
CA ASN A 337 -23.31 16.33 6.80
C ASN A 337 -24.12 16.35 5.50
N ARG A 338 -24.91 15.31 5.24
CA ARG A 338 -25.78 15.27 4.05
C ARG A 338 -26.82 16.39 3.96
N GLY A 339 -27.18 17.00 5.09
CA GLY A 339 -28.08 18.15 5.12
C GLY A 339 -27.38 19.47 4.79
N ASN A 340 -26.05 19.54 4.92
CA ASN A 340 -25.26 20.72 4.60
C ASN A 340 -23.80 20.33 4.30
N VAL A 341 -23.52 20.02 3.04
CA VAL A 341 -22.19 19.56 2.56
C VAL A 341 -21.08 20.59 2.81
N GLU A 342 -21.43 21.87 2.83
CA GLU A 342 -20.47 22.98 3.00
C GLU A 342 -19.98 23.14 4.45
N LYS A 343 -20.66 22.53 5.43
CA LYS A 343 -20.36 22.68 6.86
C LYS A 343 -20.26 21.32 7.57
N PRO A 344 -19.17 20.56 7.35
CA PRO A 344 -18.93 19.32 8.08
C PRO A 344 -18.58 19.59 9.56
N ASP A 345 -18.98 18.67 10.44
CA ASP A 345 -18.68 18.73 11.87
C ASP A 345 -17.20 18.33 12.10
N GLN A 346 -16.46 19.10 12.90
CA GLN A 346 -15.08 18.76 13.23
C GLN A 346 -15.04 17.59 14.23
N ARG A 347 -14.06 16.70 14.05
CA ARG A 347 -13.82 15.53 14.90
C ARG A 347 -12.36 15.47 15.32
N GLU A 348 -12.12 15.06 16.56
CA GLU A 348 -10.77 14.70 17.01
C GLU A 348 -10.33 13.40 16.33
N VAL A 349 -9.03 13.27 16.05
CA VAL A 349 -8.44 12.03 15.55
C VAL A 349 -7.88 11.25 16.74
N PRO A 350 -8.51 10.13 17.14
CA PRO A 350 -8.05 9.37 18.29
C PRO A 350 -6.79 8.56 17.96
N PHE A 351 -6.08 8.14 19.01
CA PHE A 351 -5.03 7.13 18.93
C PHE A 351 -5.42 5.94 19.84
N PRO A 352 -5.42 4.71 19.32
CA PRO A 352 -5.36 4.35 17.91
C PRO A 352 -6.62 4.81 17.14
N LEU A 353 -6.60 4.71 15.81
CA LEU A 353 -7.80 4.89 15.01
C LEU A 353 -8.90 3.89 15.46
N PRO A 354 -10.18 4.31 15.48
CA PRO A 354 -11.25 3.46 16.01
C PRO A 354 -11.39 2.18 15.19
N PRO A 355 -11.94 1.10 15.76
CA PRO A 355 -12.23 -0.10 14.97
C PRO A 355 -13.18 0.20 13.80
N SER A 356 -13.14 -0.70 12.83
CA SER A 356 -13.93 -0.62 11.59
C SER A 356 -13.60 0.62 10.74
N THR A 357 -12.44 1.26 10.97
CA THR A 357 -11.93 2.33 10.12
C THR A 357 -11.33 1.73 8.86
N ILE A 358 -11.61 2.34 7.71
CA ILE A 358 -11.07 1.97 6.41
C ILE A 358 -9.84 2.84 6.11
N SER A 359 -8.70 2.24 5.80
CA SER A 359 -7.58 2.95 5.21
C SER A 359 -7.86 3.14 3.72
N ILE A 360 -7.91 4.38 3.25
CA ILE A 360 -7.98 4.72 1.83
C ILE A 360 -6.70 5.43 1.44
N HIS A 361 -5.89 4.83 0.58
CA HIS A 361 -4.70 5.48 0.02
C HIS A 361 -4.88 5.77 -1.47
N ILE A 362 -4.89 7.05 -1.78
CA ILE A 362 -5.05 7.58 -3.13
C ILE A 362 -3.69 8.07 -3.59
N ARG A 363 -3.23 7.53 -4.72
CA ARG A 363 -1.99 7.95 -5.38
C ARG A 363 -2.36 8.58 -6.72
N HIS A 364 -2.35 9.91 -6.76
CA HIS A 364 -2.49 10.74 -7.95
C HIS A 364 -1.10 11.24 -8.41
N GLY A 365 -0.92 12.48 -8.86
CA GLY A 365 0.37 13.06 -9.21
C GLY A 365 0.94 12.62 -10.57
N ASP A 366 2.28 12.50 -10.59
CA ASP A 366 3.08 12.06 -11.74
C ASP A 366 2.66 10.67 -12.29
N LYS A 367 1.87 9.93 -11.50
CA LYS A 367 1.29 8.65 -11.90
C LYS A 367 0.34 8.76 -13.10
N ALA A 368 -0.17 9.95 -13.43
CA ALA A 368 -0.86 10.20 -14.69
C ALA A 368 -0.02 9.80 -15.92
N GLY A 369 1.31 9.84 -15.81
CA GLY A 369 2.23 9.39 -16.85
C GLY A 369 2.44 7.88 -16.92
N GLU A 370 2.00 7.10 -15.91
CA GLU A 370 2.17 5.64 -15.84
C GLU A 370 0.90 4.85 -16.23
N GLY A 371 -0.26 5.50 -16.34
CA GLY A 371 -1.53 4.86 -16.73
C GLY A 371 -2.78 5.68 -16.38
N ARG A 372 -3.96 5.06 -16.47
CA ARG A 372 -5.24 5.68 -16.09
C ARG A 372 -5.23 6.02 -14.60
N LEU A 373 -5.40 7.29 -14.26
CA LEU A 373 -5.70 7.71 -12.88
C LEU A 373 -7.08 7.20 -12.49
N ILE A 374 -7.15 6.53 -11.34
CA ILE A 374 -8.41 6.15 -10.71
C ILE A 374 -8.91 7.37 -9.96
N SER A 375 -10.16 7.77 -10.16
CA SER A 375 -10.69 8.98 -9.52
C SER A 375 -10.82 8.78 -8.00
N THR A 376 -10.72 9.84 -7.20
CA THR A 376 -11.00 9.81 -5.75
C THR A 376 -12.34 9.12 -5.48
N ARG A 377 -13.36 9.46 -6.28
CA ARG A 377 -14.70 8.90 -6.22
C ARG A 377 -14.71 7.37 -6.31
N ASP A 378 -13.91 6.78 -7.20
CA ASP A 378 -13.87 5.32 -7.37
C ASP A 378 -13.37 4.59 -6.11
N TYR A 379 -12.38 5.15 -5.40
CA TYR A 379 -11.94 4.61 -4.11
C TYR A 379 -13.06 4.66 -3.07
N ILE A 380 -13.79 5.78 -3.00
CA ILE A 380 -14.90 5.94 -2.05
C ILE A 380 -16.05 4.99 -2.41
N VAL A 381 -16.36 4.81 -3.70
CA VAL A 381 -17.36 3.83 -4.19
C VAL A 381 -16.97 2.42 -3.80
N ALA A 382 -15.70 2.03 -4.01
CA ALA A 382 -15.20 0.71 -3.64
C ALA A 382 -15.37 0.45 -2.14
N ALA A 383 -15.07 1.46 -1.30
CA ALA A 383 -15.29 1.39 0.14
C ALA A 383 -16.77 1.28 0.51
N GLU A 384 -17.65 2.14 -0.05
CA GLU A 384 -19.09 2.09 0.24
C GLU A 384 -19.73 0.76 -0.17
N ARG A 385 -19.36 0.20 -1.33
CA ARG A 385 -19.84 -1.12 -1.76
C ARG A 385 -19.46 -2.21 -0.78
N PHE A 386 -18.22 -2.18 -0.29
CA PHE A 386 -17.76 -3.14 0.69
C PHE A 386 -18.54 -3.02 2.00
N ILE A 387 -18.78 -1.80 2.50
CA ILE A 387 -19.60 -1.55 3.70
C ILE A 387 -21.03 -2.05 3.50
N LEU A 388 -21.67 -1.77 2.36
CA LEU A 388 -23.04 -2.20 2.07
C LEU A 388 -23.21 -3.71 2.15
N ARG A 389 -22.21 -4.47 1.71
CA ARG A 389 -22.22 -5.93 1.74
C ARG A 389 -21.89 -6.49 3.13
N ASN A 390 -21.37 -5.66 4.04
CA ASN A 390 -20.89 -6.08 5.36
C ASN A 390 -21.32 -5.09 6.49
N PRO A 391 -22.62 -4.81 6.64
CA PRO A 391 -23.11 -3.69 7.46
C PRO A 391 -22.97 -3.89 8.98
N LEU A 392 -22.68 -5.11 9.44
CA LEU A 392 -22.47 -5.39 10.88
C LEU A 392 -21.02 -5.12 11.33
N SER A 393 -20.07 -5.14 10.41
CA SER A 393 -18.64 -5.13 10.73
C SER A 393 -17.94 -3.82 10.34
N TYR A 394 -18.51 -3.05 9.41
CA TYR A 394 -17.86 -1.88 8.84
C TYR A 394 -18.77 -0.65 8.84
N MET A 395 -18.14 0.51 9.02
CA MET A 395 -18.80 1.80 9.09
C MET A 395 -18.18 2.76 8.07
N LYS A 396 -18.93 3.77 7.64
CA LYS A 396 -18.43 4.89 6.83
C LYS A 396 -17.51 5.77 7.67
N ARG A 397 -16.32 5.26 7.91
CA ARG A 397 -15.23 5.90 8.64
C ARG A 397 -13.95 5.53 7.94
N ALA A 398 -13.17 6.51 7.53
CA ALA A 398 -11.92 6.25 6.84
C ALA A 398 -10.79 7.16 7.30
N PHE A 399 -9.58 6.61 7.30
CA PHE A 399 -8.36 7.39 7.27
C PHE A 399 -7.89 7.50 5.81
N MET A 400 -7.73 8.73 5.34
CA MET A 400 -7.28 9.03 3.99
C MET A 400 -5.83 9.50 3.98
N SER A 401 -5.01 8.84 3.18
CA SER A 401 -3.64 9.27 2.86
C SER A 401 -3.50 9.49 1.36
N THR A 402 -2.90 10.61 0.95
CA THR A 402 -2.76 11.02 -0.44
C THR A 402 -1.77 12.18 -0.53
N GLU A 403 -1.03 12.31 -1.62
CA GLU A 403 -0.26 13.52 -1.96
C GLU A 403 -1.13 14.64 -2.57
N ASP A 404 -2.34 14.31 -3.03
CA ASP A 404 -3.22 15.23 -3.74
C ASP A 404 -4.16 15.97 -2.75
N PRO A 405 -4.06 17.31 -2.64
CA PRO A 405 -4.95 18.10 -1.79
C PRO A 405 -6.41 18.07 -2.25
N ASP A 406 -6.68 17.89 -3.55
CA ASP A 406 -8.04 17.89 -4.10
C ASP A 406 -8.80 16.62 -3.71
N ALA A 407 -8.12 15.47 -3.62
CA ALA A 407 -8.69 14.24 -3.08
C ALA A 407 -9.20 14.41 -1.63
N ILE A 408 -8.47 15.15 -0.77
CA ILE A 408 -8.93 15.49 0.59
C ILE A 408 -10.14 16.43 0.53
N ALA A 409 -10.11 17.44 -0.35
CA ALA A 409 -11.20 18.38 -0.52
C ALA A 409 -12.51 17.68 -0.97
N GLU A 410 -12.40 16.74 -1.90
CA GLU A 410 -13.51 15.92 -2.40
C GLU A 410 -14.08 15.01 -1.31
N ALA A 411 -13.22 14.31 -0.55
CA ALA A 411 -13.65 13.47 0.56
C ALA A 411 -14.49 14.25 1.57
N LYS A 412 -14.03 15.44 1.97
CA LYS A 412 -14.75 16.33 2.90
C LYS A 412 -16.13 16.77 2.40
N ARG A 413 -16.36 16.77 1.08
CA ARG A 413 -17.64 17.12 0.45
C ARG A 413 -18.48 15.91 0.05
N THR A 414 -18.03 14.70 0.36
CA THR A 414 -18.70 13.44 -0.03
C THR A 414 -19.38 12.80 1.19
N PRO A 415 -20.64 13.15 1.52
CA PRO A 415 -21.36 12.50 2.62
C PRO A 415 -21.81 11.08 2.30
N PHE A 416 -22.10 10.81 1.03
CA PHE A 416 -22.44 9.48 0.51
C PHE A 416 -22.27 9.47 -1.01
N ILE A 417 -22.06 8.29 -1.59
CA ILE A 417 -22.11 8.11 -3.04
C ILE A 417 -23.34 7.31 -3.45
N ASN A 418 -23.67 6.25 -2.70
CA ASN A 418 -24.81 5.40 -2.99
C ASN A 418 -26.10 5.95 -2.31
N PRO A 419 -27.23 6.08 -3.04
CA PRO A 419 -28.50 6.53 -2.47
C PRO A 419 -29.13 5.56 -1.45
N VAL A 420 -28.65 4.31 -1.37
CA VAL A 420 -29.14 3.29 -0.44
C VAL A 420 -28.92 3.74 1.00
N ARG A 421 -29.97 3.66 1.85
CA ARG A 421 -29.89 4.06 3.27
C ARG A 421 -29.57 2.89 4.22
N SER A 422 -29.10 1.77 3.69
CA SER A 422 -28.86 0.51 4.41
C SER A 422 -27.43 0.39 4.96
N PHE A 423 -26.91 1.47 5.54
CA PHE A 423 -25.57 1.52 6.10
C PHE A 423 -25.61 1.51 7.63
N ALA A 424 -24.53 1.04 8.27
CA ALA A 424 -24.32 1.16 9.72
C ALA A 424 -24.39 2.62 10.20
N ASN A 425 -23.86 3.54 9.39
CA ASN A 425 -23.97 4.99 9.55
C ASN A 425 -24.13 5.68 8.19
N ILE A 426 -24.85 6.80 8.20
CA ILE A 426 -25.31 7.46 6.97
C ILE A 426 -24.20 8.28 6.32
N ASP A 427 -23.53 9.11 7.12
CA ASP A 427 -22.52 10.08 6.70
C ASP A 427 -21.11 9.54 6.96
N TRP A 428 -20.16 9.93 6.12
CA TRP A 428 -18.75 9.60 6.29
C TRP A 428 -18.09 10.39 7.42
N THR A 429 -17.27 9.70 8.21
CA THR A 429 -16.22 10.30 9.03
C THR A 429 -14.86 10.15 8.34
N TRP A 430 -14.16 11.24 8.07
CA TRP A 430 -12.85 11.26 7.43
C TRP A 430 -11.78 11.72 8.41
N TYR A 431 -10.72 10.92 8.55
CA TYR A 431 -9.48 11.29 9.23
C TYR A 431 -8.37 11.49 8.21
N TYR A 432 -7.56 12.53 8.38
CA TYR A 432 -6.42 12.79 7.52
C TYR A 432 -5.36 13.61 8.27
N SER A 433 -4.14 13.63 7.72
CA SER A 433 -3.08 14.50 8.24
C SER A 433 -3.04 15.81 7.47
N ASN A 434 -2.99 16.93 8.20
CA ASN A 434 -2.86 18.29 7.69
C ASN A 434 -1.37 18.61 7.46
N ILE A 435 -0.82 18.04 6.39
CA ILE A 435 0.57 18.23 5.98
C ILE A 435 0.63 18.91 4.61
N PRO A 436 1.77 19.53 4.25
CA PRO A 436 1.96 20.07 2.91
C PRO A 436 1.76 19.00 1.85
N ARG A 437 1.07 19.35 0.77
CA ARG A 437 0.67 18.45 -0.32
C ARG A 437 0.78 19.15 -1.66
N VAL A 438 1.29 18.43 -2.65
CA VAL A 438 1.23 18.84 -4.04
C VAL A 438 0.94 17.62 -4.90
N ASP A 439 0.05 17.80 -5.88
CA ASP A 439 -0.23 16.82 -6.91
C ASP A 439 1.02 16.67 -7.81
N GLY A 440 1.89 15.74 -7.45
CA GLY A 440 3.21 15.61 -8.06
C GLY A 440 4.00 14.43 -7.50
N GLY A 441 5.23 14.27 -8.00
CA GLY A 441 6.11 13.19 -7.58
C GLY A 441 6.61 13.33 -6.13
N PRO A 442 7.24 12.28 -5.60
CA PRO A 442 7.82 12.28 -4.24
C PRO A 442 8.76 13.46 -3.97
N GLN A 443 9.58 13.85 -4.95
CA GLN A 443 10.50 14.98 -4.82
C GLN A 443 9.79 16.32 -4.73
N ALA A 444 8.65 16.48 -5.41
CA ALA A 444 7.86 17.69 -5.32
C ALA A 444 7.29 17.85 -3.90
N ASN A 445 6.80 16.76 -3.30
CA ASN A 445 6.30 16.77 -1.92
C ASN A 445 7.43 16.98 -0.90
N LEU A 446 8.61 16.36 -1.09
CA LEU A 446 9.77 16.61 -0.24
C LEU A 446 10.27 18.06 -0.33
N ALA A 447 10.19 18.69 -1.51
CA ALA A 447 10.58 20.08 -1.70
C ALA A 447 9.64 21.09 -1.00
N LEU A 448 8.43 20.69 -0.61
CA LEU A 448 7.55 21.51 0.23
C LEU A 448 8.00 21.56 1.69
N ALA A 449 8.83 20.62 2.11
CA ALA A 449 9.27 20.52 3.50
C ALA A 449 10.57 21.27 3.74
N HIS A 450 10.70 21.86 4.92
CA HIS A 450 11.95 22.45 5.38
C HIS A 450 13.01 21.40 5.73
N ASN A 451 12.59 20.17 6.03
CA ASN A 451 13.45 19.04 6.36
C ASN A 451 12.92 17.78 5.67
N LYS A 452 13.71 17.21 4.76
CA LYS A 452 13.35 16.02 3.98
C LYS A 452 13.18 14.79 4.87
N THR A 453 14.04 14.61 5.87
CA THR A 453 13.95 13.49 6.81
C THR A 453 12.63 13.54 7.59
N ASP A 454 12.25 14.71 8.10
CA ASP A 454 10.99 14.88 8.85
C ASP A 454 9.76 14.69 7.95
N SER A 455 9.85 15.14 6.69
CA SER A 455 8.82 14.89 5.67
C SER A 455 8.67 13.41 5.36
N LEU A 456 9.79 12.70 5.17
CA LEU A 456 9.80 11.25 4.97
C LEU A 456 9.16 10.53 6.17
N LEU A 457 9.54 10.89 7.39
CA LEU A 457 8.97 10.33 8.62
C LEU A 457 7.49 10.66 8.77
N THR A 458 7.05 11.85 8.34
CA THR A 458 5.64 12.22 8.29
C THR A 458 4.85 11.32 7.33
N HIS A 459 5.39 11.05 6.14
CA HIS A 459 4.76 10.14 5.20
C HIS A 459 4.81 8.67 5.68
N MET A 460 5.92 8.23 6.29
CA MET A 460 6.00 6.91 6.93
C MET A 460 5.00 6.78 8.07
N MET A 461 4.78 7.83 8.87
CA MET A 461 3.73 7.86 9.89
C MET A 461 2.33 7.67 9.26
N GLN A 462 2.07 8.22 8.07
CA GLN A 462 0.82 7.93 7.35
C GLN A 462 0.70 6.44 6.94
N LEU A 463 1.79 5.74 6.62
CA LEU A 463 1.78 4.27 6.42
C LEU A 463 1.41 3.54 7.71
N TRP A 464 1.93 3.99 8.85
CA TRP A 464 1.63 3.41 10.15
C TRP A 464 0.16 3.62 10.53
N MET A 465 -0.36 4.83 10.35
CA MET A 465 -1.79 5.13 10.53
C MET A 465 -2.67 4.29 9.60
N ALA A 466 -2.25 4.03 8.36
CA ALA A 466 -3.00 3.20 7.44
C ALA A 466 -3.21 1.78 8.00
N VAL A 467 -2.19 1.18 8.64
CA VAL A 467 -2.31 -0.18 9.19
C VAL A 467 -2.93 -0.23 10.60
N GLU A 468 -3.20 0.90 11.24
CA GLU A 468 -4.13 0.97 12.39
C GLU A 468 -5.56 0.60 11.98
N CYS A 469 -5.93 0.81 10.70
CA CYS A 469 -7.24 0.52 10.13
C CYS A 469 -7.50 -0.99 9.95
N ASP A 470 -8.75 -1.37 9.73
CA ASP A 470 -9.18 -2.79 9.70
C ASP A 470 -9.66 -3.25 8.31
N THR A 471 -9.65 -2.34 7.34
CA THR A 471 -9.94 -2.58 5.91
C THR A 471 -9.08 -1.64 5.08
N PHE A 472 -8.68 -2.08 3.90
CA PHE A 472 -7.75 -1.34 3.05
C PHE A 472 -8.36 -1.14 1.67
N VAL A 473 -8.33 0.10 1.17
CA VAL A 473 -8.74 0.45 -0.18
C VAL A 473 -7.59 1.20 -0.83
N GLY A 474 -7.15 0.70 -1.97
CA GLY A 474 -5.97 1.20 -2.65
C GLY A 474 -5.86 0.66 -4.06
N ASN A 475 -4.86 1.10 -4.81
CA ASN A 475 -4.48 0.52 -6.10
C ASN A 475 -3.12 -0.15 -5.95
N ARG A 476 -3.07 -1.50 -6.04
CA ARG A 476 -1.81 -2.24 -5.89
C ARG A 476 -0.79 -1.97 -6.98
N ASN A 477 -1.15 -1.33 -8.09
CA ASN A 477 -0.18 -0.80 -9.03
C ASN A 477 0.71 0.31 -8.39
N SER A 478 0.31 0.95 -7.28
CA SER A 478 1.15 1.89 -6.52
C SER A 478 2.10 1.16 -5.57
N ASN A 479 3.41 1.47 -5.64
CA ASN A 479 4.37 0.92 -4.66
C ASN A 479 4.01 1.33 -3.22
N TRP A 480 3.38 2.48 -3.00
CA TRP A 480 2.93 2.89 -1.67
C TRP A 480 1.83 1.98 -1.12
N ASN A 481 0.83 1.66 -1.95
CA ASN A 481 -0.21 0.69 -1.61
C ASN A 481 0.36 -0.71 -1.36
N LYS A 482 1.39 -1.12 -2.12
CA LYS A 482 2.11 -2.37 -1.86
C LYS A 482 2.80 -2.39 -0.50
N MET A 483 3.36 -1.26 -0.05
CA MET A 483 3.92 -1.15 1.30
C MET A 483 2.84 -1.30 2.36
N ILE A 484 1.69 -0.62 2.23
CA ILE A 484 0.54 -0.79 3.15
C ILE A 484 0.14 -2.27 3.22
N ASP A 485 -0.03 -2.91 2.06
CA ASP A 485 -0.45 -4.29 1.91
C ASP A 485 0.57 -5.30 2.49
N ALA A 486 1.87 -5.01 2.34
CA ALA A 486 2.91 -5.84 2.92
C ALA A 486 3.05 -5.65 4.44
N ILE A 487 3.07 -4.41 4.93
CA ILE A 487 3.19 -4.09 6.36
C ILE A 487 2.01 -4.69 7.13
N ARG A 488 0.76 -4.52 6.64
CA ARG A 488 -0.42 -5.12 7.29
C ARG A 488 -0.40 -6.64 7.35
N CYS A 489 0.45 -7.30 6.55
CA CYS A 489 0.57 -8.75 6.45
C CYS A 489 1.78 -9.32 7.20
N THR A 490 2.76 -8.48 7.56
CA THR A 490 4.07 -8.92 8.06
C THR A 490 4.49 -8.27 9.36
N LEU A 491 4.16 -6.98 9.55
CA LEU A 491 4.45 -6.21 10.77
C LEU A 491 3.18 -5.92 11.59
N MET A 492 2.02 -6.31 11.08
CA MET A 492 0.75 -6.33 11.79
C MET A 492 0.01 -7.62 11.40
N ASP A 493 -0.77 -8.19 12.30
CA ASP A 493 -1.54 -9.42 12.08
C ASP A 493 -2.89 -9.14 11.39
N LYS A 494 -2.83 -8.42 10.26
CA LYS A 494 -4.01 -7.98 9.49
C LYS A 494 -3.99 -8.44 8.03
N CYS A 495 -3.29 -9.52 7.70
CA CYS A 495 -3.23 -10.04 6.34
C CYS A 495 -4.58 -10.55 5.83
N ARG A 496 -5.42 -11.07 6.72
CA ARG A 496 -6.79 -11.51 6.42
C ARG A 496 -7.80 -10.37 6.40
N ALA A 497 -7.42 -9.17 6.84
CA ALA A 497 -8.27 -8.01 6.68
C ALA A 497 -8.53 -7.77 5.17
N PRO A 498 -9.75 -7.32 4.80
CA PRO A 498 -10.07 -7.10 3.40
C PRO A 498 -9.20 -6.00 2.80
N TYR A 499 -8.68 -6.27 1.60
CA TYR A 499 -8.08 -5.26 0.75
C TYR A 499 -8.87 -5.20 -0.55
N ILE A 500 -9.50 -4.05 -0.80
CA ILE A 500 -10.28 -3.77 -1.99
C ILE A 500 -9.41 -2.98 -2.97
N ASP A 501 -9.16 -3.56 -4.13
CA ASP A 501 -8.48 -2.84 -5.20
C ASP A 501 -9.46 -1.89 -5.88
N ALA A 502 -9.16 -0.60 -5.87
CA ALA A 502 -9.93 0.41 -6.60
C ALA A 502 -9.54 0.47 -8.09
N GLY A 503 -8.41 -0.15 -8.45
CA GLY A 503 -7.92 -0.28 -9.83
C GLY A 503 -8.47 -1.51 -10.52
N PHE A 504 -7.62 -2.21 -11.27
CA PHE A 504 -8.03 -3.45 -11.91
C PHE A 504 -7.95 -4.61 -10.92
N VAL A 505 -8.90 -5.55 -11.03
CA VAL A 505 -9.06 -6.71 -10.13
C VAL A 505 -7.79 -7.57 -9.99
N ALA A 506 -6.87 -7.48 -10.96
CA ALA A 506 -5.64 -8.28 -11.03
C ALA A 506 -4.34 -7.47 -10.85
N ASP A 507 -4.37 -6.23 -10.36
CA ASP A 507 -3.16 -5.40 -10.21
C ASP A 507 -2.12 -6.02 -9.23
N TRP A 508 -2.51 -7.00 -8.43
CA TRP A 508 -1.63 -7.81 -7.59
C TRP A 508 -0.84 -8.88 -8.35
N VAL A 509 -1.29 -9.34 -9.53
CA VAL A 509 -0.65 -10.43 -10.28
C VAL A 509 0.76 -10.03 -10.71
N ASN A 510 0.93 -8.74 -11.02
CA ASN A 510 2.20 -8.13 -11.35
C ASN A 510 2.81 -7.43 -10.14
N PHE A 511 2.60 -7.89 -8.90
CA PHE A 511 3.29 -7.35 -7.72
C PHE A 511 4.80 -7.48 -7.93
N PRO A 512 5.48 -6.42 -8.42
CA PRO A 512 6.63 -6.60 -9.28
C PRO A 512 7.92 -6.46 -8.52
#